data_AF-A0A0A9A3Z9-F1
#
_entry.id   AF-A0A0A9A3Z9-F1
#
_cell.length_a   1.000
_cell.length_b   1.000
_cell.length_c   1.000
_cell.angle_alpha   90.00
_cell.angle_beta   90.00
_cell.angle_gamma   90.00
#
_symmetry.space_group_name_H-M   'P 1'
#
loop_
_entity.id
_entity.type
_entity.pdbx_description
1 polymer ?
#
loop_
_entity_poly.entity_id
_entity_poly.type
_entity_poly.pdbx_seq_one_letter_code
_entity_poly.pdbx_strand_id
1 'polypeptide(L)'
;MKKLNMRRANLVHYARSELLSTMPNLETLHIVSGREVVNTPMLPTKFLYLKHLTVRLIGLPFSPSYDYFSLVSFLDASPSLETLIMDVTQRHMGHESVFTDSNLRQMPEHRHGYLKSVKITGFNSAKGLVELTCYILKNTVSLECLTLGTIYGFLRCYLKTSTKCDTMSEGILKEARRMVTAIRTFIEDKVPSTVKLIVLEPCSRCHVRGFKLF
;
A
#
# COMPACT_ATOMS: atom_id res chain seq x y z
N MET A 1 -22.14 14.47 7.31
CA MET A 1 -22.03 13.10 6.75
C MET A 1 -20.81 12.43 7.35
N LYS A 2 -20.91 11.20 7.87
CA LYS A 2 -19.80 10.52 8.58
C LYS A 2 -19.00 9.53 7.73
N LYS A 3 -19.57 9.06 6.61
CA LYS A 3 -18.92 8.09 5.71
C LYS A 3 -19.03 8.59 4.28
N LEU A 4 -17.97 8.48 3.52
CA LEU A 4 -17.94 8.81 2.11
C LEU A 4 -17.25 7.71 1.30
N ASN A 5 -17.85 7.36 0.16
CA ASN A 5 -17.27 6.46 -0.82
C ASN A 5 -17.18 7.17 -2.17
N MET A 6 -16.00 7.16 -2.78
CA MET A 6 -15.73 7.82 -4.05
C MET A 6 -15.05 6.87 -5.03
N ARG A 7 -15.47 6.94 -6.29
CA ARG A 7 -14.83 6.21 -7.39
C ARG A 7 -14.77 7.03 -8.68
N ARG A 8 -13.58 7.50 -9.04
CA ARG A 8 -13.23 8.33 -10.21
C ARG A 8 -11.72 8.26 -10.44
N ALA A 9 -11.24 8.70 -11.60
CA ALA A 9 -9.81 8.89 -11.82
C ALA A 9 -9.29 10.12 -11.05
N ASN A 10 -8.00 10.12 -10.65
CA ASN A 10 -7.35 11.21 -9.91
C ASN A 10 -8.05 11.63 -8.60
N LEU A 11 -8.73 10.68 -7.94
CA LEU A 11 -9.43 10.97 -6.69
C LEU A 11 -8.50 11.24 -5.53
N VAL A 12 -7.28 10.71 -5.55
CA VAL A 12 -6.33 10.98 -4.47
C VAL A 12 -6.00 12.47 -4.45
N HIS A 13 -5.84 13.11 -5.62
CA HIS A 13 -5.74 14.56 -5.73
C HIS A 13 -7.01 15.27 -5.23
N TYR A 14 -8.19 14.89 -5.74
CA TYR A 14 -9.45 15.56 -5.38
C TYR A 14 -9.78 15.47 -3.88
N ALA A 15 -9.58 14.30 -3.27
CA ALA A 15 -9.78 14.09 -1.84
C ALA A 15 -8.88 15.01 -1.00
N ARG A 16 -7.69 15.35 -1.51
CA ARG A 16 -6.71 16.22 -0.87
C ARG A 16 -6.98 17.71 -1.05
N SER A 17 -7.65 18.15 -2.13
CA SER A 17 -7.86 19.58 -2.40
C SER A 17 -9.24 20.08 -1.98
N GLU A 18 -10.30 19.35 -2.32
CA GLU A 18 -11.67 19.84 -2.18
C GLU A 18 -12.38 19.28 -0.94
N LEU A 19 -12.06 18.04 -0.57
CA LEU A 19 -12.92 17.27 0.34
C LEU A 19 -12.73 17.60 1.81
N LEU A 20 -11.53 18.08 2.15
CA LEU A 20 -11.14 18.49 3.49
C LEU A 20 -11.93 19.70 4.00
N SER A 21 -12.36 20.59 3.10
CA SER A 21 -13.11 21.81 3.45
C SER A 21 -14.62 21.57 3.60
N THR A 22 -15.16 20.57 2.90
CA THR A 22 -16.63 20.36 2.82
C THR A 22 -17.17 19.38 3.87
N MET A 23 -16.31 18.52 4.44
CA MET A 23 -16.75 17.43 5.32
C MET A 23 -15.87 17.29 6.59
N PRO A 24 -15.90 18.28 7.50
CA PRO A 24 -15.02 18.29 8.68
C PRO A 24 -15.24 17.07 9.58
N ASN A 25 -16.49 16.59 9.72
CA ASN A 25 -16.88 15.49 10.61
C ASN A 25 -16.80 14.09 9.96
N LEU A 26 -15.99 13.92 8.91
CA LEU A 26 -15.86 12.65 8.22
C LEU A 26 -15.08 11.64 9.08
N GLU A 27 -15.67 10.48 9.35
CA GLU A 27 -15.05 9.40 10.15
C GLU A 27 -14.53 8.25 9.29
N THR A 28 -15.10 8.04 8.10
CA THR A 28 -14.69 6.98 7.16
C THR A 28 -14.61 7.51 5.74
N LEU A 29 -13.48 7.29 5.08
CA LEU A 29 -13.23 7.67 3.70
C LEU A 29 -12.78 6.45 2.90
N HIS A 30 -13.51 6.16 1.83
CA HIS A 30 -13.17 5.12 0.87
C HIS A 30 -12.93 5.75 -0.50
N ILE A 31 -11.69 5.69 -0.97
CA ILE A 31 -11.25 6.21 -2.26
C ILE A 31 -10.94 5.02 -3.16
N VAL A 32 -11.56 4.97 -4.33
CA VAL A 32 -11.21 4.05 -5.41
C VAL A 32 -10.74 4.89 -6.58
N SER A 33 -9.43 4.99 -6.76
CA SER A 33 -8.85 5.80 -7.82
C SER A 33 -8.17 4.96 -8.89
N GLY A 34 -8.25 5.43 -10.13
CA GLY A 34 -7.47 4.91 -11.26
C GLY A 34 -6.72 6.02 -11.97
N ARG A 35 -5.62 5.67 -12.65
CA ARG A 35 -4.78 6.59 -13.44
C ARG A 35 -4.26 7.81 -12.66
N GLU A 36 -3.80 7.60 -11.43
CA GLU A 36 -3.09 8.65 -10.67
C GLU A 36 -1.79 9.02 -11.40
N VAL A 37 -1.64 10.31 -11.72
CA VAL A 37 -0.49 10.84 -12.50
C VAL A 37 0.29 11.93 -11.76
N VAL A 38 -0.23 12.46 -10.66
CA VAL A 38 0.35 13.62 -9.97
C VAL A 38 0.64 13.31 -8.50
N ASN A 39 1.86 13.61 -8.07
CA ASN A 39 2.23 13.68 -6.66
C ASN A 39 1.78 15.04 -6.14
N THR A 40 0.59 15.10 -5.54
CA THR A 40 0.03 16.39 -5.07
C THR A 40 0.41 16.64 -3.60
N PRO A 41 1.09 17.74 -3.28
CA PRO A 41 1.29 18.16 -1.90
C PRO A 41 -0.05 18.50 -1.26
N MET A 42 -0.19 18.23 0.03
CA MET A 42 -1.44 18.48 0.73
C MET A 42 -1.65 19.96 1.09
N LEU A 43 -2.92 20.37 1.08
CA LEU A 43 -3.37 21.63 1.66
C LEU A 43 -3.29 21.56 3.20
N PRO A 44 -3.17 22.71 3.92
CA PRO A 44 -3.02 22.74 5.38
C PRO A 44 -4.25 22.23 6.18
N THR A 45 -5.33 21.88 5.51
CA THR A 45 -6.58 21.39 6.11
C THR A 45 -6.47 19.92 6.56
N LYS A 46 -7.11 19.58 7.69
CA LYS A 46 -7.02 18.26 8.33
C LYS A 46 -8.37 17.55 8.44
N PHE A 47 -8.37 16.23 8.24
CA PHE A 47 -9.46 15.33 8.60
C PHE A 47 -9.38 14.98 10.10
N LEU A 48 -9.80 15.90 10.96
CA LEU A 48 -9.65 15.75 12.42
C LEU A 48 -10.35 14.52 12.99
N TYR A 49 -11.43 14.05 12.36
CA TYR A 49 -12.23 12.93 12.88
C TYR A 49 -12.12 11.66 12.04
N LEU A 50 -11.28 11.63 11.00
CA LEU A 50 -11.17 10.46 10.12
C LEU A 50 -10.45 9.33 10.85
N LYS A 51 -11.19 8.25 11.11
CA LYS A 51 -10.70 7.04 11.78
C LYS A 51 -10.34 5.93 10.81
N HIS A 52 -11.06 5.87 9.69
CA HIS A 52 -10.92 4.77 8.73
C HIS A 52 -10.67 5.30 7.33
N LEU A 53 -9.49 5.01 6.79
CA LEU A 53 -9.13 5.33 5.43
C LEU A 53 -8.91 4.06 4.62
N THR A 54 -9.60 3.95 3.49
CA THR A 54 -9.33 2.95 2.47
C THR A 54 -8.98 3.63 1.17
N VAL A 55 -7.82 3.29 0.60
CA VAL A 55 -7.37 3.74 -0.71
C VAL A 55 -7.16 2.53 -1.60
N ARG A 56 -8.00 2.38 -2.62
CA ARG A 56 -7.83 1.38 -3.66
C ARG A 56 -7.35 2.05 -4.93
N LEU A 57 -6.14 1.71 -5.33
CA LEU A 57 -5.55 2.09 -6.59
C LEU A 57 -5.87 0.97 -7.59
N ILE A 58 -6.89 1.20 -8.43
CA ILE A 58 -7.34 0.25 -9.47
C ILE A 58 -7.14 0.83 -10.87
N GLY A 59 -6.43 0.15 -11.78
CA GLY A 59 -6.32 0.58 -13.18
C GLY A 59 -5.27 -0.14 -14.03
N LEU A 60 -5.34 0.05 -15.35
CA LEU A 60 -4.26 -0.20 -16.34
C LEU A 60 -2.95 0.45 -15.86
N PRO A 61 -1.74 -0.03 -16.25
CA PRO A 61 -0.51 0.18 -15.50
C PRO A 61 -0.39 1.63 -15.03
N PHE A 62 -0.27 1.77 -13.71
CA PHE A 62 -0.15 3.07 -13.08
C PHE A 62 1.04 3.78 -13.67
N SER A 63 0.94 5.10 -13.78
CA SER A 63 2.07 5.88 -14.25
C SER A 63 3.28 5.54 -13.39
N PRO A 64 4.42 5.12 -13.98
CA PRO A 64 5.66 4.92 -13.23
C PRO A 64 6.07 6.14 -12.41
N SER A 65 5.53 7.32 -12.74
CA SER A 65 5.74 8.58 -12.03
C SER A 65 4.97 8.73 -10.72
N TYR A 66 3.96 7.89 -10.45
CA TYR A 66 3.19 7.98 -9.22
C TYR A 66 4.00 7.40 -8.06
N ASP A 67 4.31 8.23 -7.08
CA ASP A 67 5.03 7.81 -5.89
C ASP A 67 4.02 7.43 -4.80
N TYR A 68 3.96 6.14 -4.44
CA TYR A 68 3.14 5.67 -3.32
C TYR A 68 3.47 6.40 -2.02
N PHE A 69 4.70 6.87 -1.85
CA PHE A 69 5.09 7.66 -0.68
C PHE A 69 4.24 8.93 -0.52
N SER A 70 3.69 9.47 -1.61
CA SER A 70 2.76 10.62 -1.54
C SER A 70 1.54 10.36 -0.64
N LEU A 71 1.17 9.10 -0.38
CA LEU A 71 0.08 8.72 0.51
C LEU A 71 0.36 9.05 1.99
N VAL A 72 1.62 9.33 2.38
CA VAL A 72 1.95 9.85 3.72
C VAL A 72 1.13 11.09 4.06
N SER A 73 0.84 11.93 3.07
CA SER A 73 0.03 13.13 3.27
C SER A 73 -1.33 12.85 3.91
N PHE A 74 -1.99 11.72 3.61
CA PHE A 74 -3.24 11.35 4.28
C PHE A 74 -3.04 11.05 5.76
N LEU A 75 -1.90 10.48 6.14
CA LEU A 75 -1.56 10.23 7.54
C LEU A 75 -1.37 11.58 8.25
N ASP A 76 -0.58 12.48 7.67
CA ASP A 76 -0.29 13.80 8.23
C ASP A 76 -1.55 14.66 8.42
N ALA A 77 -2.54 14.47 7.53
CA ALA A 77 -3.81 15.19 7.60
C ALA A 77 -4.87 14.53 8.47
N SER A 78 -4.65 13.31 8.96
CA SER A 78 -5.67 12.53 9.67
C SER A 78 -5.17 12.13 11.06
N PRO A 79 -5.08 13.08 12.01
CA PRO A 79 -4.48 12.84 13.33
C PRO A 79 -5.20 11.78 14.16
N SER A 80 -6.49 11.52 13.89
CA SER A 80 -7.29 10.49 14.56
C SER A 80 -7.42 9.19 13.77
N LEU A 81 -6.58 8.96 12.76
CA LEU A 81 -6.66 7.77 11.94
C LEU A 81 -6.31 6.52 12.75
N GLU A 82 -7.23 5.56 12.77
CA GLU A 82 -7.09 4.29 13.50
C GLU A 82 -6.74 3.12 12.56
N THR A 83 -7.25 3.16 11.32
CA THR A 83 -7.04 2.09 10.33
C THR A 83 -6.74 2.62 8.94
N LEU A 84 -5.71 2.05 8.31
CA LEU A 84 -5.38 2.29 6.90
C LEU A 84 -5.46 0.98 6.10
N ILE A 85 -6.26 0.98 5.04
CA ILE A 85 -6.33 -0.12 4.07
C ILE A 85 -5.90 0.40 2.71
N MET A 86 -4.86 -0.20 2.14
CA MET A 86 -4.38 0.07 0.79
C MET A 86 -4.54 -1.16 -0.08
N ASP A 87 -5.09 -0.98 -1.28
CA ASP A 87 -5.08 -1.97 -2.35
C ASP A 87 -4.34 -1.37 -3.53
N VAL A 88 -3.14 -1.88 -3.80
CA VAL A 88 -2.26 -1.43 -4.88
C VAL A 88 -2.04 -2.56 -5.89
N THR A 89 -3.00 -3.48 -5.99
CA THR A 89 -2.94 -4.62 -6.90
C THR A 89 -2.90 -4.15 -8.36
N GLN A 90 -1.86 -4.52 -9.09
CA GLN A 90 -1.64 -4.14 -10.49
C GLN A 90 -1.35 -5.38 -11.34
N ARG A 91 -1.65 -5.31 -12.64
CA ARG A 91 -1.32 -6.39 -13.58
C ARG A 91 0.12 -6.35 -14.07
N HIS A 92 0.74 -5.17 -14.09
CA HIS A 92 2.14 -4.97 -14.45
C HIS A 92 2.76 -3.95 -13.48
N MET A 93 3.91 -4.30 -12.89
CA MET A 93 4.68 -3.42 -12.03
C MET A 93 5.63 -2.60 -12.93
N GLY A 94 5.35 -1.31 -13.09
CA GLY A 94 6.16 -0.39 -13.89
C GLY A 94 6.98 0.61 -13.07
N HIS A 95 6.92 0.54 -11.73
CA HIS A 95 7.62 1.48 -10.86
C HIS A 95 9.07 1.04 -10.70
N GLU A 96 9.95 1.95 -10.29
CA GLU A 96 11.30 1.57 -9.93
C GLU A 96 11.29 0.70 -8.65
N SER A 97 12.02 -0.41 -8.72
CA SER A 97 12.16 -1.33 -7.61
C SER A 97 13.17 -0.80 -6.59
N VAL A 98 12.92 -1.04 -5.30
CA VAL A 98 13.86 -0.71 -4.20
C VAL A 98 15.24 -1.36 -4.38
N PHE A 99 15.34 -2.44 -5.15
CA PHE A 99 16.62 -3.09 -5.47
C PHE A 99 17.43 -2.41 -6.58
N THR A 100 16.88 -1.41 -7.29
CA THR A 100 17.64 -0.63 -8.27
C THR A 100 18.52 0.40 -7.55
N ASP A 101 17.97 1.07 -6.54
CA ASP A 101 18.68 1.94 -5.62
C ASP A 101 18.13 1.72 -4.21
N SER A 102 18.89 0.98 -3.39
CA SER A 102 18.50 0.57 -2.05
C SER A 102 18.54 1.70 -1.02
N ASN A 103 19.03 2.89 -1.38
CA ASN A 103 19.03 4.03 -0.48
C ASN A 103 17.61 4.57 -0.31
N LEU A 104 17.01 4.33 0.85
CA LEU A 104 15.70 4.88 1.18
C LEU A 104 15.83 6.39 1.45
N ARG A 105 14.81 7.16 1.07
CA ARG A 105 14.75 8.59 1.39
C ARG A 105 14.83 8.82 2.90
N GLN A 106 15.41 9.95 3.30
CA GLN A 106 15.34 10.37 4.70
C GLN A 106 13.89 10.67 5.08
N MET A 107 13.42 10.02 6.14
CA MET A 107 12.02 10.10 6.56
C MET A 107 11.87 11.18 7.63
N PRO A 108 11.00 12.18 7.43
CA PRO A 108 10.73 13.17 8.46
C PRO A 108 10.17 12.46 9.69
N GLU A 109 10.51 12.98 10.86
CA GLU A 109 9.94 12.51 12.11
C GLU A 109 8.57 13.13 12.31
N HIS A 110 7.57 12.27 12.46
CA HIS A 110 6.21 12.61 12.77
C HIS A 110 5.66 11.59 13.78
N ARG A 111 4.60 11.94 14.52
CA ARG A 111 3.99 11.01 15.48
C ARG A 111 2.53 10.78 15.14
N HIS A 112 2.25 9.62 14.56
CA HIS A 112 0.91 9.12 14.31
C HIS A 112 0.45 8.33 15.55
N GLY A 113 -0.30 9.01 16.41
CA GLY A 113 -0.63 8.51 17.76
C GLY A 113 -1.80 7.54 17.86
N TYR A 114 -2.60 7.37 16.81
CA TYR A 114 -3.84 6.58 16.87
C TYR A 114 -3.90 5.42 15.87
N LEU A 115 -2.96 5.35 14.92
CA LEU A 115 -3.00 4.34 13.86
C LEU A 115 -2.63 2.98 14.42
N LYS A 116 -3.61 2.07 14.49
CA LYS A 116 -3.49 0.74 15.09
C LYS A 116 -3.31 -0.37 14.06
N SER A 117 -3.96 -0.24 12.90
CA SER A 117 -3.97 -1.30 11.90
C SER A 117 -3.67 -0.76 10.51
N VAL A 118 -2.69 -1.38 9.86
CA VAL A 118 -2.35 -1.12 8.46
C VAL A 118 -2.41 -2.40 7.66
N LYS A 119 -3.17 -2.38 6.57
CA LYS A 119 -3.24 -3.48 5.62
C LYS A 119 -2.91 -3.00 4.22
N ILE A 120 -1.89 -3.58 3.61
CA ILE A 120 -1.49 -3.32 2.23
C ILE A 120 -1.70 -4.60 1.43
N THR A 121 -2.57 -4.55 0.43
CA THR A 121 -2.81 -5.64 -0.52
C THR A 121 -2.22 -5.29 -1.87
N GLY A 122 -1.65 -6.28 -2.57
CA GLY A 122 -0.86 -6.05 -3.78
C GLY A 122 0.53 -5.46 -3.52
N PHE A 123 1.08 -5.66 -2.30
CA PHE A 123 2.40 -5.18 -1.92
C PHE A 123 3.45 -5.63 -2.95
N ASN A 124 4.23 -4.69 -3.48
CA ASN A 124 5.21 -4.87 -4.55
C ASN A 124 6.55 -4.22 -4.17
N SER A 125 7.58 -4.46 -4.97
CA SER A 125 8.94 -3.95 -4.71
C SER A 125 9.14 -2.48 -5.05
N ALA A 126 8.09 -1.71 -5.38
CA ALA A 126 8.21 -0.29 -5.68
C ALA A 126 8.83 0.46 -4.51
N LYS A 127 9.87 1.24 -4.80
CA LYS A 127 10.64 1.97 -3.79
C LYS A 127 9.74 2.83 -2.90
N GLY A 128 8.85 3.62 -3.50
CA GLY A 128 7.90 4.46 -2.77
C GLY A 128 6.95 3.71 -1.83
N LEU A 129 6.60 2.46 -2.15
CA LEU A 129 5.74 1.64 -1.30
C LEU A 129 6.51 1.09 -0.09
N VAL A 130 7.75 0.62 -0.33
CA VAL A 130 8.65 0.17 0.74
C VAL A 130 8.96 1.34 1.69
N GLU A 131 9.21 2.53 1.14
CA GLU A 131 9.42 3.75 1.90
C GLU A 131 8.18 4.12 2.72
N LEU A 132 6.99 4.10 2.12
CA LEU A 132 5.74 4.35 2.85
C LEU A 132 5.56 3.39 4.04
N THR A 133 5.85 2.09 3.84
CA THR A 133 5.78 1.11 4.92
C THR A 133 6.82 1.38 6.00
N CYS A 134 8.06 1.71 5.64
CA CYS A 134 9.10 2.10 6.60
C CYS A 134 8.70 3.36 7.39
N TYR A 135 8.09 4.34 6.73
CA TYR A 135 7.61 5.56 7.37
C TYR A 135 6.55 5.26 8.42
N ILE A 136 5.59 4.40 8.09
CA ILE A 136 4.53 3.99 9.01
C ILE A 136 5.14 3.32 10.25
N LEU A 137 6.07 2.39 10.07
CA LEU A 137 6.74 1.71 11.18
C LEU A 137 7.54 2.69 12.05
N LYS A 138 8.25 3.64 11.44
CA LYS A 138 9.05 4.64 12.16
C LYS A 138 8.19 5.61 12.97
N ASN A 139 7.04 6.03 12.43
CA ASN A 139 6.29 7.19 12.95
C ASN A 139 4.99 6.82 13.68
N THR A 140 4.64 5.54 13.78
CA THR A 140 3.40 5.09 14.42
C THR A 140 3.67 4.38 15.74
N VAL A 141 3.30 5.02 16.86
CA VAL A 141 3.59 4.49 18.21
C VAL A 141 2.57 3.43 18.64
N SER A 142 1.32 3.57 18.20
CA SER A 142 0.20 2.72 18.60
C SER A 142 -0.10 1.59 17.61
N LEU A 143 0.82 1.30 16.70
CA LEU A 143 0.62 0.26 15.72
C LEU A 143 0.53 -1.10 16.43
N GLU A 144 -0.53 -1.85 16.16
CA GLU A 144 -0.77 -3.18 16.73
C GLU A 144 -0.61 -4.26 15.65
N CYS A 145 -0.97 -3.94 14.40
CA CYS A 145 -0.92 -4.91 13.30
C CYS A 145 -0.52 -4.27 11.96
N LEU A 146 0.43 -4.91 11.29
CA LEU A 146 0.82 -4.63 9.91
C LEU A 146 0.58 -5.88 9.06
N THR A 147 -0.31 -5.79 8.08
CA THR A 147 -0.55 -6.87 7.10
C THR A 147 -0.03 -6.48 5.73
N LEU A 148 0.89 -7.28 5.18
CA LEU A 148 1.46 -7.12 3.85
C LEU A 148 1.06 -8.30 2.97
N GLY A 149 0.11 -8.06 2.08
CA GLY A 149 -0.36 -9.05 1.12
C GLY A 149 0.31 -8.89 -0.22
N THR A 150 1.11 -9.89 -0.61
CA THR A 150 1.83 -9.96 -1.88
C THR A 150 0.98 -10.51 -3.03
N ILE A 151 -0.34 -10.56 -2.85
CA ILE A 151 -1.29 -11.19 -3.76
C ILE A 151 -1.34 -10.38 -5.06
N TYR A 152 -0.55 -10.81 -6.06
CA TYR A 152 -0.69 -10.34 -7.42
C TYR A 152 -1.97 -10.94 -8.01
N GLY A 153 -2.78 -10.09 -8.65
CA GLY A 153 -4.13 -10.42 -9.05
C GLY A 153 -4.23 -11.72 -9.86
N PHE A 154 -4.59 -12.82 -9.19
CA PHE A 154 -5.56 -13.84 -9.59
C PHE A 154 -5.91 -14.63 -8.34
N LEU A 155 -7.13 -14.39 -7.83
CA LEU A 155 -7.72 -14.95 -6.61
C LEU A 155 -7.76 -16.49 -6.54
N ARG A 156 -7.40 -17.20 -7.62
CA ARG A 156 -7.74 -18.61 -7.80
C ARG A 156 -7.06 -19.56 -6.82
N CYS A 157 -5.78 -19.37 -6.50
CA CYS A 157 -5.10 -20.24 -5.53
C CYS A 157 -5.34 -19.79 -4.07
N TYR A 158 -5.74 -18.54 -3.81
CA TYR A 158 -6.10 -18.04 -2.47
C TYR A 158 -7.52 -18.45 -2.04
N LEU A 159 -8.49 -18.42 -2.97
CA LEU A 159 -9.88 -18.78 -2.67
C LEU A 159 -10.07 -20.29 -2.40
N LYS A 160 -9.02 -21.13 -2.49
CA LYS A 160 -9.05 -22.60 -2.38
C LYS A 160 -10.07 -23.30 -3.31
N THR A 161 -10.76 -22.55 -4.17
CA THR A 161 -11.78 -23.05 -5.11
C THR A 161 -11.17 -23.58 -6.40
N SER A 162 -9.90 -23.27 -6.69
CA SER A 162 -9.18 -23.79 -7.86
C SER A 162 -8.02 -24.70 -7.44
N THR A 163 -7.99 -25.92 -8.00
CA THR A 163 -6.86 -26.85 -7.88
C THR A 163 -5.71 -26.50 -8.83
N LYS A 164 -5.92 -25.56 -9.76
CA LYS A 164 -4.96 -25.15 -10.78
C LYS A 164 -4.54 -23.70 -10.57
N CYS A 165 -3.25 -23.46 -10.65
CA CYS A 165 -2.69 -22.12 -10.72
C CYS A 165 -2.46 -21.78 -12.20
N ASP A 166 -2.95 -20.60 -12.61
CA ASP A 166 -2.76 -20.11 -13.97
C ASP A 166 -1.27 -19.82 -14.20
N THR A 167 -0.82 -20.01 -15.44
CA THR A 167 0.57 -19.72 -15.82
C THR A 167 0.85 -18.23 -15.64
N MET A 168 1.78 -17.89 -14.75
CA MET A 168 2.22 -16.52 -14.54
C MET A 168 3.33 -16.18 -15.52
N SER A 169 3.40 -14.92 -15.98
CA SER A 169 4.54 -14.47 -16.77
C SER A 169 5.81 -14.43 -15.91
N GLU A 170 6.98 -14.59 -16.54
CA GLU A 170 8.27 -14.54 -15.85
C GLU A 170 8.46 -13.24 -15.06
N GLY A 171 7.97 -12.12 -15.60
CA GLY A 171 7.99 -10.83 -14.90
C GLY A 171 7.21 -10.84 -13.59
N ILE A 172 6.05 -11.50 -13.54
CA ILE A 172 5.23 -11.63 -12.32
C ILE A 172 5.93 -12.52 -11.29
N LEU A 173 6.54 -13.63 -11.73
CA LEU A 173 7.30 -14.51 -10.83
C LEU A 173 8.53 -13.81 -10.25
N LYS A 174 9.27 -13.08 -11.07
CA LYS A 174 10.41 -12.27 -10.63
C LYS A 174 9.98 -11.20 -9.63
N GLU A 175 8.86 -10.54 -9.89
CA GLU A 175 8.32 -9.54 -8.96
C GLU A 175 7.85 -10.16 -7.65
N ALA A 176 7.19 -11.32 -7.68
CA ALA A 176 6.79 -12.03 -6.47
C ALA A 176 7.98 -12.42 -5.59
N ARG A 177 9.12 -12.82 -6.19
CA ARG A 177 10.36 -13.06 -5.43
C ARG A 177 10.87 -11.77 -4.79
N ARG A 178 10.91 -10.68 -5.56
CA ARG A 178 11.32 -9.36 -5.05
C ARG A 178 10.44 -8.86 -3.91
N MET A 179 9.14 -9.11 -3.95
CA MET A 179 8.21 -8.75 -2.87
C MET A 179 8.65 -9.36 -1.54
N VAL A 180 8.86 -10.68 -1.50
CA VAL A 180 9.27 -11.39 -0.29
C VAL A 180 10.65 -10.92 0.17
N THR A 181 11.60 -10.76 -0.76
CA THR A 181 12.92 -10.20 -0.44
C THR A 181 12.80 -8.79 0.13
N ALA A 182 11.93 -7.94 -0.42
CA ALA A 182 11.81 -6.55 0.03
C ALA A 182 11.25 -6.47 1.47
N ILE A 183 10.31 -7.35 1.82
CA ILE A 183 9.79 -7.46 3.19
C ILE A 183 10.92 -7.86 4.15
N ARG A 184 11.66 -8.92 3.83
CA ARG A 184 12.77 -9.42 4.67
C ARG A 184 13.87 -8.37 4.83
N THR A 185 14.29 -7.76 3.73
CA THR A 185 15.44 -6.84 3.73
C THR A 185 15.12 -5.46 4.31
N PHE A 186 13.92 -4.93 4.06
CA PHE A 186 13.65 -3.53 4.39
C PHE A 186 12.60 -3.33 5.49
N ILE A 187 11.81 -4.35 5.83
CA ILE A 187 10.66 -4.19 6.71
C ILE A 187 10.82 -4.97 8.01
N GLU A 188 11.15 -6.27 7.96
CA GLU A 188 11.14 -7.17 9.12
C GLU A 188 11.94 -6.62 10.32
N ASP A 189 13.19 -6.20 10.09
CA ASP A 189 14.06 -5.64 11.15
C ASP A 189 13.55 -4.31 11.74
N LYS A 190 12.63 -3.63 11.04
CA LYS A 190 12.03 -2.37 11.50
C LYS A 190 10.71 -2.58 12.23
N VAL A 191 10.17 -3.80 12.27
CA VAL A 191 8.92 -4.08 12.96
C VAL A 191 9.18 -4.20 14.46
N PRO A 192 8.57 -3.35 15.30
CA PRO A 192 8.67 -3.51 16.76
C PRO A 192 8.08 -4.85 17.20
N SER A 193 8.65 -5.45 18.24
CA SER A 193 8.19 -6.76 18.77
C SER A 193 6.73 -6.75 19.26
N THR A 194 6.18 -5.57 19.55
CA THR A 194 4.77 -5.37 19.93
C THR A 194 3.81 -5.40 18.74
N VAL A 195 4.30 -5.29 17.51
CA VAL A 195 3.49 -5.23 16.29
C VAL A 195 3.36 -6.61 15.68
N LYS A 196 2.13 -7.06 15.45
CA LYS A 196 1.86 -8.28 14.70
C LYS A 196 2.06 -8.06 13.21
N LEU A 197 3.18 -8.53 12.66
CA LEU A 197 3.42 -8.61 11.23
C LEU A 197 2.73 -9.85 10.64
N ILE A 198 1.89 -9.65 9.63
CA ILE A 198 1.23 -10.71 8.87
C ILE A 198 1.65 -10.57 7.41
N VAL A 199 2.44 -11.51 6.91
CA VAL A 199 2.80 -11.59 5.50
C VAL A 199 1.92 -12.62 4.82
N LEU A 200 1.11 -12.18 3.84
CA LEU A 200 0.38 -13.10 2.97
C LEU A 200 1.24 -13.34 1.74
N GLU A 201 2.03 -14.41 1.82
CA GLU A 201 2.93 -14.83 0.74
C GLU A 201 2.15 -15.36 -0.47
N PRO A 202 2.77 -15.35 -1.65
CA PRO A 202 2.17 -15.93 -2.84
C PRO A 202 2.04 -17.46 -2.72
N CYS A 203 1.14 -18.07 -3.49
CA CYS A 203 0.92 -19.52 -3.42
C CYS A 203 2.17 -20.30 -3.83
N SER A 204 2.75 -21.09 -2.92
CA SER A 204 3.95 -21.90 -3.19
C SER A 204 3.84 -22.76 -4.46
N ARG A 205 2.65 -23.25 -4.82
CA ARG A 205 2.40 -24.03 -6.04
C ARG A 205 2.52 -23.21 -7.33
N CYS A 206 2.27 -21.91 -7.30
CA CYS A 206 2.47 -21.00 -8.43
C CYS A 206 3.96 -20.71 -8.67
N HIS A 207 4.77 -20.66 -7.61
CA HIS A 207 6.15 -20.17 -7.67
C HIS A 207 7.22 -21.25 -7.90
N VAL A 208 6.83 -22.53 -7.84
CA VAL A 208 7.74 -23.69 -8.02
C VAL A 208 7.90 -24.10 -9.50
N ARG A 209 7.05 -23.62 -10.42
CA ARG A 209 7.08 -24.02 -11.84
C ARG A 209 8.00 -23.16 -12.75
N GLY A 210 9.12 -22.70 -12.22
CA GLY A 210 10.23 -22.19 -13.02
C GLY A 210 11.48 -23.02 -12.75
N PHE A 211 11.94 -23.74 -13.78
CA PHE A 211 13.18 -24.55 -13.86
C PHE A 211 13.10 -26.02 -13.40
N LYS A 212 12.94 -26.94 -14.36
CA LYS A 212 13.85 -28.10 -14.47
C LYS A 212 15.13 -27.55 -15.09
N LEU A 213 16.24 -27.60 -14.36
CA LEU A 213 17.57 -27.42 -14.92
C LEU A 213 17.92 -28.73 -15.64
N PHE A 214 18.25 -28.64 -16.93
CA PHE A 214 19.12 -29.62 -17.61
C PHE A 214 20.54 -29.07 -17.57
#